data_AF-A0A3B8ZG40-F1
#
_entry.id   AF-A0A3B8ZG40-F1
#
_cell.length_a   1.000
_cell.length_b   1.000
_cell.length_c   1.000
_cell.angle_alpha   90.00
_cell.angle_beta   90.00
_cell.angle_gamma   90.00
#
_symmetry.space_group_name_H-M   'P 1'
#
loop_
_entity.id
_entity.type
_entity.pdbx_description
1 polymer ?
#
loop_
_entity_poly.entity_id
_entity_poly.type
_entity_poly.pdbx_seq_one_letter_code
_entity_poly.pdbx_strand_id
1 'polypeptide(L)'
;SSPTLGIQKLKESTQLSGKQVLDAEDIAFTLAPRLNAAGRLGQAQLGVELLVTEDLNRATALADYIQELNQTRNTLERSIQIAASKQIKELHSVSDDPAFVLCSPSWHPGVIGIVAGKLAEKHHRPVILIAQDKLGTRPGVGSARSPNGINLHQAIRQCRDFLVSGGGHAAAAGLTIQDSQLLAFRAAFLEAVAEQASETAAAPELTFDAQAALGQLDLSTMQQIEQLSPFGMQNSRPLFCAVGVRLREAPKLLGESGKHFSMQITQHGCSMRALAFGRAEEWLADLQQNHQQPLDLAFRPAINEFRGYRTVELHLVDWRLHSSQTELLQSVG
;
A
#
# COMPACT_ATOMS: atom_id res chain seq x y z
N SER A 1 -13.98 -21.93 16.43
CA SER A 1 -13.97 -21.35 17.79
C SER A 1 -14.74 -20.05 17.75
N SER A 2 -15.49 -19.72 18.81
CA SER A 2 -16.12 -18.40 18.92
C SER A 2 -15.04 -17.33 19.17
N PRO A 3 -15.14 -16.12 18.57
CA PRO A 3 -14.19 -15.05 18.81
C PRO A 3 -14.21 -14.64 20.29
N THR A 4 -13.08 -14.18 20.83
CA THR A 4 -13.01 -13.66 22.21
C THR A 4 -13.88 -12.42 22.35
N LEU A 5 -14.27 -12.11 23.59
CA LEU A 5 -15.15 -10.99 23.89
C LEU A 5 -14.61 -9.67 23.35
N GLY A 6 -13.30 -9.43 23.52
CA GLY A 6 -12.67 -8.23 22.99
C GLY A 6 -12.64 -8.15 21.46
N ILE A 7 -12.46 -9.27 20.75
CA ILE A 7 -12.55 -9.27 19.28
C ILE A 7 -13.99 -8.99 18.82
N GLN A 8 -14.99 -9.52 19.52
CA GLN A 8 -16.39 -9.20 19.25
C GLN A 8 -16.66 -7.69 19.41
N LYS A 9 -16.21 -7.08 20.52
CA LYS A 9 -16.36 -5.65 20.75
C LYS A 9 -15.57 -4.78 19.78
N LEU A 10 -14.37 -5.21 19.39
CA LEU A 10 -13.61 -4.51 18.36
C LEU A 10 -14.27 -4.60 16.98
N LYS A 11 -14.92 -5.73 16.66
CA LYS A 11 -15.72 -5.86 15.45
C LYS A 11 -16.90 -4.89 15.46
N GLU A 12 -17.59 -4.76 16.60
CA GLU A 12 -18.72 -3.85 16.78
C GLU A 12 -18.38 -2.37 16.50
N SER A 13 -17.14 -1.95 16.82
CA SER A 13 -16.64 -0.58 16.55
C SER A 13 -16.19 -0.35 15.09
N THR A 14 -16.49 -1.30 14.20
CA THR A 14 -16.13 -1.26 12.77
C THR A 14 -17.37 -1.41 11.88
N GLN A 15 -17.18 -1.27 10.57
CA GLN A 15 -18.24 -1.55 9.59
C GLN A 15 -18.48 -3.06 9.38
N LEU A 16 -17.76 -3.94 10.10
CA LEU A 16 -17.86 -5.39 9.96
C LEU A 16 -18.97 -6.02 10.79
N SER A 17 -19.66 -5.26 11.66
CA SER A 17 -20.69 -5.76 12.57
C SER A 17 -21.79 -6.56 11.85
N GLY A 18 -22.17 -6.14 10.64
CA GLY A 18 -23.17 -6.83 9.82
C GLY A 18 -22.63 -8.00 8.99
N LYS A 19 -21.30 -8.20 8.92
CA LYS A 19 -20.69 -9.25 8.12
C LYS A 19 -20.68 -10.56 8.90
N GLN A 20 -21.30 -11.61 8.35
CA GLN A 20 -21.38 -12.92 9.01
C GLN A 20 -20.03 -13.66 9.01
N VAL A 21 -19.32 -13.63 7.89
CA VAL A 21 -18.02 -14.29 7.73
C VAL A 21 -16.96 -13.22 7.45
N LEU A 22 -15.90 -13.22 8.26
CA LEU A 22 -14.74 -12.35 8.03
C LEU A 22 -13.77 -13.04 7.08
N ASP A 23 -13.23 -12.28 6.14
CA ASP A 23 -12.13 -12.72 5.28
C ASP A 23 -10.77 -12.18 5.78
N ALA A 24 -9.70 -12.55 5.07
CA ALA A 24 -8.34 -12.12 5.42
C ALA A 24 -8.16 -10.60 5.30
N GLU A 25 -8.85 -9.94 4.37
CA GLU A 25 -8.77 -8.49 4.18
C GLU A 25 -9.43 -7.74 5.34
N ASP A 26 -10.57 -8.22 5.84
CA ASP A 26 -11.23 -7.68 7.04
C ASP A 26 -10.27 -7.68 8.24
N ILE A 27 -9.55 -8.79 8.42
CA ILE A 27 -8.59 -8.91 9.52
C ILE A 27 -7.41 -7.98 9.27
N ALA A 28 -6.78 -8.06 8.10
CA ALA A 28 -5.54 -7.34 7.78
C ALA A 28 -5.71 -5.81 7.73
N PHE A 29 -6.83 -5.33 7.22
CA PHE A 29 -7.06 -3.90 6.96
C PHE A 29 -8.06 -3.24 7.92
N THR A 30 -8.82 -4.01 8.69
CA THR A 30 -9.79 -3.44 9.65
C THR A 30 -9.43 -3.76 11.11
N LEU A 31 -9.33 -5.03 11.48
CA LEU A 31 -9.12 -5.42 12.89
C LEU A 31 -7.66 -5.24 13.34
N ALA A 32 -6.70 -5.80 12.58
CA ALA A 32 -5.29 -5.76 12.94
C ALA A 32 -4.71 -4.32 13.06
N PRO A 33 -5.07 -3.35 12.19
CA PRO A 33 -4.55 -1.99 12.32
C PRO A 33 -4.98 -1.30 13.63
N ARG A 34 -6.15 -1.65 14.17
CA ARG A 34 -6.63 -1.12 15.46
C ARG A 34 -5.80 -1.67 16.62
N LEU A 35 -5.62 -3.00 16.68
CA LEU A 35 -4.77 -3.64 17.68
C LEU A 35 -3.32 -3.11 17.62
N ASN A 36 -2.78 -2.96 16.40
CA ASN A 36 -1.44 -2.44 16.19
C ASN A 36 -1.29 -0.96 16.59
N ALA A 37 -2.37 -0.17 16.54
CA ALA A 37 -2.32 1.23 16.94
C ALA A 37 -1.95 1.39 18.42
N ALA A 38 -2.42 0.47 19.28
CA ALA A 38 -2.07 0.47 20.70
C ALA A 38 -0.54 0.34 20.89
N GLY A 39 0.10 -0.60 20.20
CA GLY A 39 1.56 -0.76 20.26
C GLY A 39 2.32 0.45 19.71
N ARG A 40 1.85 1.00 18.57
CA ARG A 40 2.48 2.17 17.92
C ARG A 40 2.42 3.44 18.77
N LEU A 41 1.41 3.56 19.62
CA LEU A 41 1.21 4.68 20.53
C LEU A 41 1.65 4.36 21.98
N GLY A 42 2.46 3.31 22.17
CA GLY A 42 3.12 3.02 23.43
C GLY A 42 2.26 2.31 24.49
N GLN A 43 1.10 1.77 24.09
CA GLN A 43 0.11 1.17 24.98
C GLN A 43 -0.22 -0.28 24.59
N ALA A 44 0.79 -1.03 24.15
CA ALA A 44 0.64 -2.40 23.64
C ALA A 44 -0.11 -3.35 24.60
N GLN A 45 0.06 -3.14 25.91
CA GLN A 45 -0.59 -3.95 26.96
C GLN A 45 -2.11 -3.94 26.86
N LEU A 46 -2.72 -2.81 26.44
CA LEU A 46 -4.17 -2.70 26.29
C LEU A 46 -4.70 -3.56 25.14
N GLY A 47 -3.91 -3.71 24.08
CA GLY A 47 -4.24 -4.62 22.97
C GLY A 47 -4.25 -6.08 23.44
N VAL A 48 -3.30 -6.48 24.27
CA VAL A 48 -3.26 -7.83 24.87
C VAL A 48 -4.42 -8.02 25.85
N GLU A 49 -4.67 -7.04 26.72
CA GLU A 49 -5.77 -7.07 27.68
C GLU A 49 -7.12 -7.23 26.98
N LEU A 50 -7.35 -6.53 25.88
CA LEU A 50 -8.57 -6.68 25.07
C LEU A 50 -8.73 -8.14 24.59
N LEU A 51 -7.65 -8.79 24.17
CA LEU A 51 -7.73 -10.15 23.63
C LEU A 51 -8.06 -11.21 24.69
N VAL A 52 -7.70 -10.97 25.95
CA VAL A 52 -7.79 -11.96 27.04
C VAL A 52 -8.87 -11.65 28.08
N THR A 53 -9.44 -10.45 28.08
CA THR A 53 -10.48 -10.08 29.06
C THR A 53 -11.76 -10.91 28.89
N GLU A 54 -12.33 -11.33 30.02
CA GLU A 54 -13.62 -12.03 30.10
C GLU A 54 -14.75 -11.10 30.60
N ASP A 55 -14.42 -9.88 31.05
CA ASP A 55 -15.38 -8.86 31.49
C ASP A 55 -15.90 -8.07 30.28
N LEU A 56 -17.22 -8.11 30.06
CA LEU A 56 -17.94 -7.43 28.99
C LEU A 56 -17.79 -5.90 29.02
N ASN A 57 -17.89 -5.29 30.19
CA ASN A 57 -17.78 -3.84 30.34
C ASN A 57 -16.34 -3.42 30.04
N ARG A 58 -15.36 -4.20 30.54
CA ARG A 58 -13.95 -3.94 30.27
C ARG A 58 -13.60 -4.11 28.80
N ALA A 59 -14.10 -5.17 28.15
CA ALA A 59 -13.91 -5.41 26.71
C ALA A 59 -14.46 -4.26 25.87
N THR A 60 -15.64 -3.74 26.22
CA THR A 60 -16.27 -2.61 25.52
C THR A 60 -15.40 -1.35 25.66
N ALA A 61 -15.02 -1.00 26.89
CA ALA A 61 -14.17 0.17 27.14
C ALA A 61 -12.80 0.08 26.43
N LEU A 62 -12.18 -1.10 26.43
CA LEU A 62 -10.91 -1.32 25.73
C LEU A 62 -11.06 -1.22 24.20
N ALA A 63 -12.15 -1.76 23.63
CA ALA A 63 -12.40 -1.70 22.19
C ALA A 63 -12.60 -0.26 21.71
N ASP A 64 -13.37 0.54 22.45
CA ASP A 64 -13.58 1.97 22.16
C ASP A 64 -12.27 2.74 22.24
N TYR A 65 -11.49 2.52 23.30
CA TYR A 65 -10.21 3.21 23.45
C TYR A 65 -9.18 2.81 22.39
N ILE A 66 -9.10 1.53 22.02
CA ILE A 66 -8.24 1.06 20.92
C ILE A 66 -8.67 1.67 19.57
N GLN A 67 -9.98 1.86 19.38
CA GLN A 67 -10.50 2.56 18.21
C GLN A 67 -10.09 4.04 18.20
N GLU A 68 -10.11 4.73 19.33
CA GLU A 68 -9.58 6.10 19.47
C GLU A 68 -8.07 6.15 19.13
N LEU A 69 -7.27 5.24 19.68
CA LEU A 69 -5.83 5.15 19.37
C LEU A 69 -5.59 4.96 17.87
N ASN A 70 -6.42 4.16 17.20
CA ASN A 70 -6.35 3.98 15.75
C ASN A 70 -6.68 5.28 14.99
N GLN A 71 -7.69 6.04 15.42
CA GLN A 71 -8.03 7.34 14.83
C GLN A 71 -6.90 8.37 15.03
N THR A 72 -6.31 8.43 16.22
CA THR A 72 -5.13 9.27 16.50
C THR A 72 -3.96 8.88 15.61
N ARG A 73 -3.66 7.58 15.50
CA ARG A 73 -2.60 7.06 14.61
C ARG A 73 -2.85 7.46 13.17
N ASN A 74 -4.07 7.32 12.65
CA ASN A 74 -4.42 7.70 11.27
C ASN A 74 -4.22 9.21 11.03
N THR A 75 -4.55 10.04 12.03
CA THR A 75 -4.35 11.49 11.97
C THR A 75 -2.85 11.84 11.88
N LEU A 76 -2.03 11.22 12.73
CA LEU A 76 -0.57 11.37 12.69
C LEU A 76 0.03 10.87 11.37
N GLU A 77 -0.46 9.73 10.88
CA GLU A 77 -0.01 9.16 9.61
C GLU A 77 -0.26 10.13 8.45
N ARG A 78 -1.46 10.71 8.38
CA ARG A 78 -1.82 11.71 7.36
C ARG A 78 -0.94 12.96 7.46
N SER A 79 -0.70 13.48 8.65
CA SER A 79 0.12 14.69 8.82
C SER A 79 1.58 14.45 8.42
N ILE A 80 2.16 13.32 8.83
CA ILE A 80 3.52 12.91 8.45
C ILE A 80 3.59 12.68 6.94
N GLN A 81 2.61 12.02 6.32
CA GLN A 81 2.59 11.78 4.88
C GLN A 81 2.58 13.08 4.07
N ILE A 82 1.78 14.08 4.47
CA ILE A 82 1.73 15.39 3.82
C ILE A 82 3.10 16.09 3.96
N ALA A 83 3.66 16.13 5.16
CA ALA A 83 4.94 16.78 5.42
C ALA A 83 6.11 16.10 4.67
N ALA A 84 6.15 14.77 4.68
CA ALA A 84 7.17 14.00 3.98
C ALA A 84 7.06 14.15 2.45
N SER A 85 5.83 14.12 1.90
CA SER A 85 5.61 14.36 0.46
C SER A 85 6.07 15.76 0.03
N LYS A 86 5.92 16.76 0.92
CA LYS A 86 6.45 18.11 0.69
C LYS A 86 7.98 18.11 0.70
N GLN A 87 8.62 17.47 1.68
CA GLN A 87 10.09 17.37 1.72
C GLN A 87 10.66 16.67 0.49
N ILE A 88 10.00 15.62 -0.03
CA ILE A 88 10.42 14.98 -1.28
C ILE A 88 10.47 16.00 -2.42
N LYS A 89 9.42 16.79 -2.60
CA LYS A 89 9.36 17.81 -3.67
C LYS A 89 10.42 18.92 -3.51
N GLU A 90 10.83 19.23 -2.28
CA GLU A 90 11.75 20.33 -1.98
C GLU A 90 13.22 19.89 -1.98
N LEU A 91 13.51 18.67 -1.54
CA LEU A 91 14.89 18.20 -1.28
C LEU A 91 15.40 17.22 -2.32
N HIS A 92 14.51 16.61 -3.10
CA HIS A 92 14.86 15.49 -3.97
C HIS A 92 14.41 15.75 -5.41
N SER A 93 15.24 15.31 -6.36
CA SER A 93 14.79 15.15 -7.73
C SER A 93 14.07 13.82 -7.83
N VAL A 94 12.74 13.84 -7.90
CA VAL A 94 11.91 12.62 -7.90
C VAL A 94 12.24 11.70 -9.09
N SER A 95 12.76 12.24 -10.19
CA SER A 95 13.22 11.43 -11.32
C SER A 95 14.58 10.78 -11.06
N ASP A 96 15.48 11.43 -10.32
CA ASP A 96 16.91 11.08 -10.35
C ASP A 96 17.41 10.42 -9.07
N ASP A 97 16.80 10.71 -7.91
CA ASP A 97 17.33 10.24 -6.63
C ASP A 97 16.98 8.78 -6.35
N PRO A 98 17.96 7.89 -6.11
CA PRO A 98 17.73 6.45 -6.00
C PRO A 98 16.93 6.06 -4.74
N ALA A 99 16.87 6.95 -3.74
CA ALA A 99 16.14 6.76 -2.49
C ALA A 99 15.79 8.10 -1.84
N PHE A 100 14.86 8.10 -0.87
CA PHE A 100 14.51 9.28 -0.08
C PHE A 100 14.88 9.12 1.38
N VAL A 101 15.56 10.11 1.96
CA VAL A 101 15.90 10.16 3.39
C VAL A 101 15.39 11.47 3.98
N LEU A 102 14.28 11.37 4.70
CA LEU A 102 13.52 12.53 5.18
C LEU A 102 13.52 12.54 6.71
N CYS A 103 13.41 13.72 7.32
CA CYS A 103 13.45 13.85 8.77
C CYS A 103 12.55 14.97 9.29
N SER A 104 12.06 14.84 10.52
CA SER A 104 11.42 15.95 11.21
C SER A 104 11.37 15.72 12.72
N PRO A 105 11.52 16.78 13.55
CA PRO A 105 11.23 16.70 14.99
C PRO A 105 9.72 16.62 15.30
N SER A 106 8.86 16.85 14.30
CA SER A 106 7.40 16.78 14.45
C SER A 106 6.83 15.37 14.30
N TRP A 107 7.63 14.40 13.85
CA TRP A 107 7.15 13.07 13.51
C TRP A 107 7.13 12.11 14.71
N HIS A 108 6.13 11.24 14.73
CA HIS A 108 5.99 10.24 15.79
C HIS A 108 6.72 8.94 15.42
N PRO A 109 7.67 8.44 16.23
CA PRO A 109 8.51 7.28 15.88
C PRO A 109 7.71 5.98 15.68
N GLY A 110 6.56 5.82 16.36
CA GLY A 110 5.68 4.66 16.14
C GLY A 110 4.92 4.65 14.81
N VAL A 111 4.90 5.77 14.08
CA VAL A 111 4.08 5.97 12.86
C VAL A 111 4.93 6.08 11.60
N ILE A 112 6.16 6.61 11.68
CA ILE A 112 7.05 6.81 10.53
C ILE A 112 7.24 5.55 9.68
N GLY A 113 7.26 4.35 10.27
CA GLY A 113 7.40 3.10 9.50
C GLY A 113 6.23 2.81 8.55
N ILE A 114 5.00 3.24 8.88
CA ILE A 114 3.85 3.09 7.97
C ILE A 114 3.98 4.03 6.79
N VAL A 115 4.31 5.29 7.08
CA VAL A 115 4.42 6.32 6.04
C VAL A 115 5.61 6.05 5.13
N ALA A 116 6.74 5.57 5.67
CA ALA A 116 7.88 5.12 4.88
C ALA A 116 7.46 4.05 3.87
N GLY A 117 6.67 3.05 4.28
CA GLY A 117 6.17 1.99 3.39
C GLY A 117 5.31 2.54 2.26
N LYS A 118 4.32 3.37 2.59
CA LYS A 118 3.43 4.00 1.61
C LYS A 118 4.17 4.87 0.59
N LEU A 119 5.17 5.62 1.04
CA LEU A 119 5.99 6.44 0.16
C LEU A 119 6.91 5.58 -0.70
N ALA A 120 7.48 4.51 -0.13
CA ALA A 120 8.32 3.59 -0.86
C ALA A 120 7.53 2.92 -1.99
N GLU A 121 6.35 2.37 -1.69
CA GLU A 121 5.42 1.80 -2.69
C GLU A 121 5.01 2.83 -3.74
N LYS A 122 4.64 4.05 -3.34
CA LYS A 122 4.24 5.10 -4.29
C LYS A 122 5.35 5.43 -5.28
N HIS A 123 6.56 5.59 -4.78
CA HIS A 123 7.68 6.07 -5.58
C HIS A 123 8.54 4.94 -6.16
N HIS A 124 8.25 3.68 -5.82
CA HIS A 124 9.01 2.51 -6.25
C HIS A 124 10.52 2.67 -5.92
N ARG A 125 10.82 3.18 -4.72
CA ARG A 125 12.20 3.48 -4.28
C ARG A 125 12.33 3.25 -2.77
N PRO A 126 13.52 2.93 -2.25
CA PRO A 126 13.75 2.90 -0.81
C PRO A 126 13.46 4.25 -0.16
N VAL A 127 12.77 4.23 0.99
CA VAL A 127 12.45 5.42 1.77
C VAL A 127 12.82 5.23 3.22
N ILE A 128 13.52 6.21 3.78
CA ILE A 128 13.83 6.34 5.21
C ILE A 128 13.12 7.59 5.74
N LEU A 129 12.33 7.42 6.80
CA LEU A 129 11.81 8.52 7.60
C LEU A 129 12.49 8.51 8.97
N ILE A 130 12.91 9.68 9.45
CA ILE A 130 13.59 9.86 10.74
C ILE A 130 12.79 10.82 11.62
N ALA A 131 12.31 10.33 12.76
CA ALA A 131 11.73 11.15 13.81
C ALA A 131 12.86 11.69 14.69
N GLN A 132 13.12 12.99 14.62
CA GLN A 132 14.16 13.66 15.41
C GLN A 132 13.66 13.98 16.82
N ASP A 133 14.56 14.06 17.79
CA ASP A 133 14.21 14.54 19.12
C ASP A 133 13.89 16.03 19.06
N LYS A 134 12.77 16.44 19.65
CA LYS A 134 12.34 17.86 19.63
C LYS A 134 13.32 18.79 20.32
N LEU A 135 14.05 18.28 21.32
CA LEU A 135 15.02 19.05 22.10
C LEU A 135 16.47 18.86 21.59
N GLY A 136 16.70 17.99 20.59
CA GLY A 136 18.04 17.65 20.10
C GLY A 136 18.93 16.95 21.13
N THR A 137 18.35 16.44 22.22
CA THR A 137 19.09 15.82 23.34
C THR A 137 19.30 14.33 23.14
N ARG A 138 18.46 13.69 22.32
CA ARG A 138 18.50 12.26 22.03
C ARG A 138 18.70 12.04 20.54
N PRO A 139 19.35 10.93 20.15
CA PRO A 139 19.41 10.53 18.75
C PRO A 139 18.01 10.36 18.14
N GLY A 140 17.86 10.71 16.87
CA GLY A 140 16.64 10.46 16.10
C GLY A 140 16.43 8.98 15.82
N VAL A 141 15.16 8.57 15.72
CA VAL A 141 14.77 7.19 15.42
C VAL A 141 14.25 7.12 13.99
N GLY A 142 14.84 6.25 13.18
CA GLY A 142 14.50 6.07 11.77
C GLY A 142 13.84 4.73 11.45
N SER A 143 12.98 4.74 10.44
CA SER A 143 12.42 3.52 9.84
C SER A 143 12.55 3.57 8.33
N ALA A 144 13.03 2.47 7.75
CA ALA A 144 13.30 2.31 6.33
C ALA A 144 12.38 1.24 5.70
N ARG A 145 11.96 1.45 4.46
CA ARG A 145 11.18 0.49 3.65
C ARG A 145 11.68 0.47 2.20
N SER A 146 11.71 -0.71 1.60
CA SER A 146 12.17 -0.93 0.22
C SER A 146 11.24 -1.91 -0.51
N PRO A 147 10.60 -1.49 -1.62
CA PRO A 147 9.70 -2.34 -2.39
C PRO A 147 10.39 -3.11 -3.53
N ASN A 148 11.60 -2.70 -3.96
CA ASN A 148 12.15 -3.04 -5.28
C ASN A 148 13.43 -3.88 -5.25
N GLY A 149 13.52 -4.90 -4.40
CA GLY A 149 14.70 -5.79 -4.38
C GLY A 149 16.00 -5.17 -3.84
N ILE A 150 16.07 -3.84 -3.69
CA ILE A 150 17.16 -3.16 -3.00
C ILE A 150 17.21 -3.64 -1.55
N ASN A 151 18.37 -4.13 -1.14
CA ASN A 151 18.59 -4.72 0.17
C ASN A 151 18.95 -3.63 1.19
N LEU A 152 17.97 -3.21 1.99
CA LEU A 152 18.18 -2.20 3.02
C LEU A 152 19.22 -2.59 4.06
N HIS A 153 19.29 -3.87 4.43
CA HIS A 153 20.28 -4.33 5.39
C HIS A 153 21.70 -4.12 4.86
N GLN A 154 21.94 -4.40 3.58
CA GLN A 154 23.24 -4.15 2.94
C GLN A 154 23.54 -2.66 2.84
N ALA A 155 22.59 -1.84 2.38
CA ALA A 155 22.77 -0.40 2.27
C ALA A 155 23.06 0.27 3.62
N ILE A 156 22.30 -0.09 4.67
CA ILE A 156 22.50 0.45 6.02
C ILE A 156 23.84 0.00 6.61
N ARG A 157 24.28 -1.23 6.31
CA ARG A 157 25.58 -1.73 6.76
C ARG A 157 26.75 -0.94 6.14
N GLN A 158 26.64 -0.50 4.88
CA GLN A 158 27.63 0.38 4.25
C GLN A 158 27.67 1.77 4.92
N CYS A 159 26.55 2.24 5.46
CA CYS A 159 26.44 3.54 6.14
C CYS A 159 26.62 3.48 7.68
N ARG A 160 27.12 2.36 8.23
CA ARG A 160 27.12 2.11 9.68
C ARG A 160 27.86 3.17 10.50
N ASP A 161 28.90 3.78 9.95
CA ASP A 161 29.74 4.76 10.64
C ASP A 161 29.00 6.06 11.00
N PHE A 162 27.90 6.35 10.31
CA PHE A 162 27.06 7.52 10.59
C PHE A 162 25.95 7.24 11.62
N LEU A 163 25.76 5.98 12.00
CA LEU A 163 24.64 5.53 12.80
C LEU A 163 25.07 5.21 14.23
N VAL A 164 24.21 5.55 15.20
CA VAL A 164 24.33 5.06 16.58
C VAL A 164 23.99 3.57 16.61
N SER A 165 22.94 3.18 15.89
CA SER A 165 22.58 1.78 15.66
C SER A 165 21.79 1.67 14.36
N GLY A 166 21.83 0.50 13.73
CA GLY A 166 21.09 0.23 12.50
C GLY A 166 21.04 -1.26 12.23
N GLY A 167 19.88 -1.75 11.82
CA GLY A 167 19.67 -3.16 11.53
C GLY A 167 18.30 -3.46 10.96
N GLY A 168 18.13 -4.66 10.40
CA GLY A 168 16.89 -5.08 9.77
C GLY A 168 17.10 -6.16 8.71
N HIS A 169 16.17 -6.21 7.77
CA HIS A 169 16.16 -7.14 6.64
C HIS A 169 16.16 -6.39 5.32
N ALA A 170 16.12 -7.11 4.20
CA ALA A 170 16.12 -6.52 2.87
C ALA A 170 14.99 -5.50 2.66
N ALA A 171 13.76 -5.81 3.09
CA ALA A 171 12.58 -4.97 2.84
C ALA A 171 12.29 -3.90 3.91
N ALA A 172 12.81 -4.06 5.13
CA ALA A 172 12.55 -3.15 6.24
C ALA A 172 13.70 -3.09 7.23
N ALA A 173 13.99 -1.89 7.73
CA ALA A 173 15.02 -1.69 8.74
C ALA A 173 14.69 -0.55 9.71
N GLY A 174 15.35 -0.58 10.88
CA GLY A 174 15.33 0.47 11.88
C GLY A 174 16.72 1.03 12.11
N LEU A 175 16.81 2.33 12.41
CA LEU A 175 18.08 3.00 12.70
C LEU A 175 17.94 4.05 13.79
N THR A 176 19.07 4.44 14.35
CA THR A 176 19.21 5.53 15.30
C THR A 176 20.40 6.39 14.86
N ILE A 177 20.21 7.70 14.79
CA ILE A 177 21.17 8.62 14.17
C ILE A 177 21.26 9.93 14.94
N GLN A 178 22.47 10.49 15.05
CA GLN A 178 22.67 11.84 15.59
C GLN A 178 22.31 12.88 14.53
N ASP A 179 21.68 13.99 14.92
CA ASP A 179 21.28 15.04 13.98
C ASP A 179 22.48 15.61 13.18
N SER A 180 23.66 15.65 13.79
CA SER A 180 24.90 16.09 13.14
C SER A 180 25.38 15.16 12.01
N GLN A 181 24.99 13.88 12.02
CA GLN A 181 25.38 12.90 11.01
C GLN A 181 24.40 12.79 9.85
N LEU A 182 23.24 13.45 9.94
CA LEU A 182 22.13 13.25 9.01
C LEU A 182 22.50 13.55 7.54
N LEU A 183 23.21 14.65 7.30
CA LEU A 183 23.60 15.04 5.94
C LEU A 183 24.58 14.04 5.32
N ALA A 184 25.60 13.62 6.09
CA ALA A 184 26.58 12.65 5.64
C ALA A 184 25.94 11.28 5.40
N PHE A 185 25.06 10.84 6.31
CA PHE A 185 24.28 9.62 6.15
C PHE A 185 23.41 9.64 4.89
N ARG A 186 22.70 10.75 4.63
CA ARG A 186 21.85 10.88 3.43
C ARG A 186 22.68 10.66 2.16
N ALA A 187 23.82 11.32 2.03
CA ALA A 187 24.69 11.17 0.86
C ALA A 187 25.17 9.72 0.71
N ALA A 188 25.72 9.14 1.77
CA ALA A 188 26.23 7.77 1.75
C ALA A 188 25.13 6.72 1.45
N PHE A 189 23.92 6.93 1.96
CA PHE A 189 22.80 6.03 1.71
C PHE A 189 22.31 6.10 0.26
N LEU A 190 22.24 7.31 -0.32
CA LEU A 190 21.87 7.46 -1.73
C LEU A 190 22.89 6.78 -2.64
N GLU A 191 24.19 6.91 -2.35
CA GLU A 191 25.26 6.24 -3.08
C GLU A 191 25.16 4.71 -2.99
N ALA A 192 24.98 4.18 -1.77
CA ALA A 192 24.79 2.76 -1.51
C ALA A 192 23.60 2.15 -2.28
N VAL A 193 22.50 2.90 -2.40
CA VAL A 193 21.33 2.46 -3.18
C VAL A 193 21.57 2.59 -4.68
N ALA A 194 22.26 3.65 -5.14
CA ALA A 194 22.60 3.81 -6.55
C ALA A 194 23.48 2.65 -7.07
N GLU A 195 24.49 2.25 -6.28
CA GLU A 195 25.36 1.12 -6.58
C GLU A 195 24.54 -0.17 -6.76
N GLN A 196 23.70 -0.52 -5.78
CA GLN A 196 22.81 -1.68 -5.88
C GLN A 196 21.85 -1.59 -7.06
N ALA A 197 21.26 -0.43 -7.33
CA ALA A 197 20.31 -0.23 -8.42
C ALA A 197 20.98 -0.42 -9.79
N SER A 198 22.22 0.02 -9.95
CA SER A 198 23.00 -0.16 -11.18
C SER A 198 23.32 -1.64 -11.47
N GLU A 199 23.47 -2.45 -10.44
CA GLU A 199 23.69 -3.90 -10.56
C GLU A 199 22.38 -4.66 -10.87
N THR A 200 21.23 -4.09 -10.48
CA THR A 200 19.93 -4.75 -10.49
C THR A 200 18.98 -4.19 -11.55
N ALA A 201 19.50 -3.78 -12.72
CA ALA A 201 18.80 -3.11 -13.83
C ALA A 201 17.57 -3.84 -14.44
N ALA A 202 16.62 -4.26 -13.61
CA ALA A 202 15.34 -4.82 -13.96
C ALA A 202 14.29 -3.73 -13.74
N ALA A 203 13.61 -3.36 -14.81
CA ALA A 203 12.39 -2.56 -14.70
C ALA A 203 11.37 -3.34 -13.83
N PRO A 204 10.50 -2.64 -13.09
CA PRO A 204 9.41 -3.32 -12.38
C PRO A 204 8.59 -4.15 -13.38
N GLU A 205 8.56 -5.47 -13.18
CA GLU A 205 7.85 -6.42 -14.03
C GLU A 205 6.48 -6.74 -13.42
N LEU A 206 5.45 -6.76 -14.26
CA LEU A 206 4.12 -7.25 -13.89
C LEU A 206 3.95 -8.66 -14.45
N THR A 207 3.91 -9.65 -13.56
CA THR A 207 3.56 -11.03 -13.92
C THR A 207 2.05 -11.21 -13.86
N PHE A 208 1.45 -11.68 -14.95
CA PHE A 208 0.01 -11.98 -15.03
C PHE A 208 -0.22 -13.47 -14.84
N ASP A 209 -1.26 -13.83 -14.09
CA ASP A 209 -1.67 -15.22 -13.91
C ASP A 209 -2.40 -15.76 -15.15
N ALA A 210 -3.16 -14.90 -15.83
CA ALA A 210 -3.87 -15.26 -17.05
C ALA A 210 -4.27 -14.06 -17.91
N GLN A 211 -4.39 -14.28 -19.22
CA GLN A 211 -5.09 -13.38 -20.12
C GLN A 211 -6.57 -13.77 -20.19
N ALA A 212 -7.48 -12.80 -20.02
CA ALA A 212 -8.92 -13.03 -20.10
C ALA A 212 -9.62 -11.98 -20.97
N ALA A 213 -10.52 -12.45 -21.84
CA ALA A 213 -11.44 -11.56 -22.53
C ALA A 213 -12.56 -11.11 -21.58
N LEU A 214 -13.08 -9.88 -21.77
CA LEU A 214 -14.10 -9.32 -20.87
C LEU A 214 -15.36 -10.21 -20.75
N GLY A 215 -15.74 -10.89 -21.83
CA GLY A 215 -16.89 -11.80 -21.84
C GLY A 215 -16.71 -13.08 -21.01
N GLN A 216 -15.48 -13.42 -20.61
CA GLN A 216 -15.18 -14.58 -19.77
C GLN A 216 -15.28 -14.25 -18.28
N LEU A 217 -15.37 -12.97 -17.91
CA LEU A 217 -15.38 -12.52 -16.51
C LEU A 217 -16.81 -12.33 -16.02
N ASP A 218 -17.52 -13.44 -15.83
CA ASP A 218 -18.88 -13.48 -15.30
C ASP A 218 -18.92 -13.89 -13.81
N LEU A 219 -20.11 -13.85 -13.21
CA LEU A 219 -20.27 -14.20 -11.79
C LEU A 219 -19.90 -15.65 -11.48
N SER A 220 -20.06 -16.57 -12.45
CA SER A 220 -19.68 -17.98 -12.29
C SER A 220 -18.16 -18.12 -12.19
N THR A 221 -17.44 -17.45 -13.09
CA THR A 221 -15.98 -17.39 -13.09
C THR A 221 -15.46 -16.74 -11.83
N MET A 222 -16.10 -15.66 -11.36
CA MET A 222 -15.76 -15.05 -10.09
C MET A 222 -15.96 -15.99 -8.90
N GLN A 223 -17.05 -16.76 -8.87
CA GLN A 223 -17.27 -17.76 -7.82
C GLN A 223 -16.18 -18.84 -7.81
N GLN A 224 -15.69 -19.25 -8.97
CA GLN A 224 -14.55 -20.18 -9.07
C GLN A 224 -13.26 -19.56 -8.55
N ILE A 225 -12.98 -18.30 -8.89
CA ILE A 225 -11.80 -17.58 -8.36
C ILE A 225 -11.89 -17.48 -6.83
N GLU A 226 -13.05 -17.17 -6.26
CA GLU A 226 -13.22 -17.10 -4.79
C GLU A 226 -13.01 -18.44 -4.08
N GLN A 227 -13.06 -19.60 -4.77
CA GLN A 227 -12.68 -20.90 -4.18
C GLN A 227 -11.17 -21.00 -3.88
N LEU A 228 -10.34 -20.13 -4.48
CA LEU A 228 -8.91 -20.04 -4.19
C LEU A 228 -8.63 -19.28 -2.88
N SER A 229 -9.65 -18.67 -2.26
CA SER A 229 -9.51 -17.98 -0.97
C SER A 229 -9.08 -18.95 0.15
N PRO A 230 -8.46 -18.45 1.24
CA PRO A 230 -8.22 -17.05 1.59
C PRO A 230 -7.05 -16.44 0.81
N PHE A 231 -7.26 -15.23 0.29
CA PHE A 231 -6.19 -14.46 -0.34
C PHE A 231 -5.32 -13.73 0.69
N GLY A 232 -4.06 -13.48 0.34
CA GLY A 232 -3.09 -12.80 1.19
C GLY A 232 -1.68 -12.77 0.58
N MET A 233 -0.67 -12.46 1.39
CA MET A 233 0.73 -12.30 0.94
C MET A 233 1.29 -13.49 0.14
N GLN A 234 0.88 -14.71 0.46
CA GLN A 234 1.36 -15.94 -0.20
C GLN A 234 0.31 -16.56 -1.15
N ASN A 235 -0.83 -15.91 -1.30
CA ASN A 235 -1.91 -16.34 -2.17
C ASN A 235 -2.63 -15.09 -2.66
N SER A 236 -1.97 -14.32 -3.52
CA SER A 236 -2.51 -13.06 -4.01
C SER A 236 -3.77 -13.32 -4.85
N ARG A 237 -4.71 -12.38 -4.85
CA ARG A 237 -5.81 -12.40 -5.83
C ARG A 237 -5.21 -12.41 -7.24
N PRO A 238 -5.67 -13.32 -8.14
CA PRO A 238 -5.09 -13.45 -9.46
C PRO A 238 -5.12 -12.13 -10.24
N LEU A 239 -3.99 -11.80 -10.84
CA LEU A 239 -3.80 -10.65 -11.72
C LEU A 239 -4.03 -11.09 -13.16
N PHE A 240 -5.05 -10.51 -13.78
CA PHE A 240 -5.38 -10.77 -15.17
C PHE A 240 -4.87 -9.66 -16.08
N CYS A 241 -4.71 -9.98 -17.36
CA CYS A 241 -4.58 -8.99 -18.41
C CYS A 241 -5.66 -9.13 -19.50
N ALA A 242 -6.04 -8.00 -20.09
CA ALA A 242 -6.85 -7.95 -21.31
C ALA A 242 -6.18 -7.03 -22.31
N VAL A 243 -6.02 -7.50 -23.54
CA VAL A 243 -5.34 -6.76 -24.60
C VAL A 243 -6.32 -6.16 -25.59
N GLY A 244 -5.98 -4.98 -26.10
CA GLY A 244 -6.75 -4.31 -27.16
C GLY A 244 -8.18 -3.92 -26.78
N VAL A 245 -8.44 -3.61 -25.50
CA VAL A 245 -9.75 -3.09 -25.07
C VAL A 245 -9.93 -1.63 -25.48
N ARG A 246 -11.17 -1.16 -25.60
CA ARG A 246 -11.47 0.24 -25.96
C ARG A 246 -12.32 0.93 -24.92
N LEU A 247 -12.03 2.20 -24.66
CA LEU A 247 -12.92 3.04 -23.86
C LEU A 247 -14.22 3.31 -24.63
N ARG A 248 -15.35 3.12 -23.96
CA ARG A 248 -16.68 3.48 -24.50
C ARG A 248 -16.93 4.98 -24.40
N GLU A 249 -16.43 5.59 -23.35
CA GLU A 249 -16.59 6.99 -23.00
C GLU A 249 -15.37 7.48 -22.21
N ALA A 250 -15.22 8.80 -22.10
CA ALA A 250 -14.15 9.40 -21.30
C ALA A 250 -14.23 8.91 -19.84
N PRO A 251 -13.09 8.61 -19.18
CA PRO A 251 -13.10 8.19 -17.79
C PRO A 251 -13.67 9.28 -16.88
N LYS A 252 -14.42 8.86 -15.85
CA LYS A 252 -15.15 9.72 -14.92
C LYS A 252 -14.55 9.66 -13.52
N LEU A 253 -14.26 10.82 -12.94
CA LEU A 253 -13.84 10.93 -11.53
C LEU A 253 -14.89 10.35 -10.59
N LEU A 254 -14.42 9.76 -9.50
CA LEU A 254 -15.24 9.16 -8.46
C LEU A 254 -14.88 9.71 -7.08
N GLY A 255 -15.92 9.92 -6.27
CA GLY A 255 -15.81 10.35 -4.88
C GLY A 255 -15.43 11.82 -4.72
N GLU A 256 -15.68 12.36 -3.52
CA GLU A 256 -15.43 13.77 -3.18
C GLU A 256 -13.94 14.14 -3.20
N SER A 257 -13.06 13.15 -3.00
CA SER A 257 -11.62 13.37 -2.99
C SER A 257 -11.02 13.57 -4.39
N GLY A 258 -11.74 13.21 -5.46
CA GLY A 258 -11.24 13.27 -6.83
C GLY A 258 -10.02 12.37 -7.11
N LYS A 259 -9.69 11.42 -6.22
CA LYS A 259 -8.49 10.56 -6.34
C LYS A 259 -8.72 9.27 -7.13
N HIS A 260 -9.97 8.89 -7.31
CA HIS A 260 -10.36 7.65 -7.96
C HIS A 260 -11.10 7.98 -9.25
N PHE A 261 -11.09 7.07 -10.22
CA PHE A 261 -11.91 7.23 -11.42
C PHE A 261 -12.42 5.88 -11.91
N SER A 262 -13.48 5.92 -12.70
CA SER A 262 -14.03 4.77 -13.41
C SER A 262 -13.99 4.96 -14.91
N MET A 263 -13.92 3.85 -15.62
CA MET A 263 -14.01 3.80 -17.07
C MET A 263 -14.98 2.68 -17.48
N GLN A 264 -15.65 2.87 -18.60
CA GLN A 264 -16.41 1.81 -19.26
C GLN A 264 -15.57 1.30 -20.41
N ILE A 265 -15.14 0.05 -20.33
CA ILE A 265 -14.29 -0.59 -21.35
C ILE A 265 -15.10 -1.61 -22.14
N THR A 266 -14.69 -1.81 -23.39
CA THR A 266 -15.36 -2.71 -24.32
C THR A 266 -14.35 -3.59 -25.04
N GLN A 267 -14.74 -4.84 -25.26
CA GLN A 267 -13.95 -5.84 -25.99
C GLN A 267 -14.92 -6.87 -26.58
N HIS A 268 -14.83 -7.13 -27.89
CA HIS A 268 -15.68 -8.10 -28.60
C HIS A 268 -17.20 -7.96 -28.33
N GLY A 269 -17.70 -6.72 -28.20
CA GLY A 269 -19.12 -6.45 -27.94
C GLY A 269 -19.53 -6.55 -26.46
N CYS A 270 -18.67 -7.06 -25.58
CA CYS A 270 -18.88 -7.04 -24.13
C CYS A 270 -18.42 -5.70 -23.54
N SER A 271 -19.15 -5.20 -22.54
CA SER A 271 -18.80 -3.97 -21.81
C SER A 271 -18.66 -4.27 -20.33
N MET A 272 -17.66 -3.68 -19.68
CA MET A 272 -17.43 -3.82 -18.24
C MET A 272 -16.97 -2.51 -17.62
N ARG A 273 -17.29 -2.32 -16.34
CA ARG A 273 -16.78 -1.20 -15.56
C ARG A 273 -15.39 -1.54 -15.03
N ALA A 274 -14.45 -0.63 -15.19
CA ALA A 274 -13.14 -0.68 -14.56
C ALA A 274 -12.95 0.52 -13.62
N LEU A 275 -12.28 0.30 -12.50
CA LEU A 275 -12.01 1.25 -11.43
C LEU A 275 -10.51 1.38 -11.20
N ALA A 276 -10.00 2.61 -11.18
CA ALA A 276 -8.64 2.90 -10.75
C ALA A 276 -8.67 3.67 -9.43
N PHE A 277 -8.08 3.08 -8.39
CA PHE A 277 -8.07 3.67 -7.06
C PHE A 277 -6.81 4.49 -6.82
N GLY A 278 -6.96 5.79 -6.50
CA GLY A 278 -5.83 6.65 -6.12
C GLY A 278 -4.93 7.09 -7.27
N ARG A 279 -5.30 6.79 -8.52
CA ARG A 279 -4.48 7.04 -9.73
C ARG A 279 -4.99 8.20 -10.60
N ALA A 280 -6.01 8.94 -10.15
CA ALA A 280 -6.59 10.00 -10.98
C ALA A 280 -5.58 11.11 -11.35
N GLU A 281 -4.73 11.52 -10.41
CA GLU A 281 -3.70 12.56 -10.66
C GLU A 281 -2.67 12.12 -11.70
N GLU A 282 -2.34 10.82 -11.72
CA GLU A 282 -1.28 10.25 -12.56
C GLU A 282 -1.78 9.82 -13.94
N TRP A 283 -2.99 9.24 -14.04
CA TRP A 283 -3.43 8.54 -15.26
C TRP A 283 -4.56 9.23 -16.02
N LEU A 284 -5.36 10.06 -15.36
CA LEU A 284 -6.63 10.50 -15.93
C LEU A 284 -6.43 11.37 -17.18
N ALA A 285 -5.48 12.30 -17.14
CA ALA A 285 -5.18 13.19 -18.25
C ALA A 285 -4.73 12.41 -19.49
N ASP A 286 -3.80 11.46 -19.32
CA ASP A 286 -3.26 10.65 -20.42
C ASP A 286 -4.32 9.73 -21.02
N LEU A 287 -5.15 9.10 -20.19
CA LEU A 287 -6.26 8.26 -20.66
C LEU A 287 -7.33 9.09 -21.40
N GLN A 288 -7.61 10.31 -20.94
CA GLN A 288 -8.54 11.21 -21.62
C GLN A 288 -7.97 11.68 -22.97
N GLN A 289 -6.68 11.99 -23.03
CA GLN A 289 -6.02 12.38 -24.27
C GLN A 289 -6.02 11.24 -25.30
N ASN A 290 -5.83 10.00 -24.84
CA ASN A 290 -5.72 8.81 -25.70
C ASN A 290 -7.00 7.97 -25.80
N HIS A 291 -8.16 8.54 -25.48
CA HIS A 291 -9.40 7.77 -25.31
C HIS A 291 -9.90 6.98 -26.54
N GLN A 292 -9.42 7.31 -27.74
CA GLN A 292 -9.74 6.61 -28.99
C GLN A 292 -8.81 5.42 -29.27
N GLN A 293 -7.68 5.32 -28.58
CA GLN A 293 -6.69 4.27 -28.81
C GLN A 293 -7.07 2.99 -28.03
N PRO A 294 -6.78 1.80 -28.58
CA PRO A 294 -6.89 0.57 -27.83
C PRO A 294 -5.88 0.52 -26.68
N LEU A 295 -6.26 -0.13 -25.58
CA LEU A 295 -5.48 -0.24 -24.36
C LEU A 295 -5.22 -1.71 -24.02
N ASP A 296 -4.07 -1.99 -23.40
CA ASP A 296 -3.86 -3.22 -22.64
C ASP A 296 -4.02 -2.88 -21.15
N LEU A 297 -4.76 -3.71 -20.42
CA LEU A 297 -5.05 -3.50 -19.01
C LEU A 297 -4.54 -4.66 -18.17
N ALA A 298 -3.94 -4.34 -17.04
CA ALA A 298 -3.69 -5.25 -15.93
C ALA A 298 -4.72 -4.99 -14.83
N PHE A 299 -5.42 -6.02 -14.37
CA PHE A 299 -6.52 -5.84 -13.42
C PHE A 299 -6.79 -7.05 -12.54
N ARG A 300 -7.46 -6.79 -11.42
CA ARG A 300 -8.06 -7.82 -10.56
C ARG A 300 -9.58 -7.75 -10.72
N PRO A 301 -10.25 -8.82 -11.18
CA PRO A 301 -11.69 -8.82 -11.26
C PRO A 301 -12.29 -8.92 -9.85
N ALA A 302 -13.38 -8.22 -9.62
CA ALA A 302 -14.04 -8.12 -8.32
C ALA A 302 -15.56 -8.19 -8.47
N ILE A 303 -16.23 -8.78 -7.49
CA ILE A 303 -17.69 -8.73 -7.40
C ILE A 303 -18.08 -7.45 -6.67
N ASN A 304 -18.76 -6.55 -7.38
CA ASN A 304 -19.42 -5.41 -6.78
C ASN A 304 -20.86 -5.79 -6.41
N GLU A 305 -21.24 -5.56 -5.15
CA GLU A 305 -22.60 -5.77 -4.67
C GLU A 305 -23.21 -4.44 -4.22
N PHE A 306 -24.24 -4.00 -4.92
CA PHE A 306 -24.91 -2.74 -4.62
C PHE A 306 -26.43 -2.90 -4.67
N ARG A 307 -27.11 -2.58 -3.57
CA ARG A 307 -28.58 -2.70 -3.42
C ARG A 307 -29.12 -4.09 -3.82
N GLY A 308 -28.38 -5.14 -3.50
CA GLY A 308 -28.73 -6.54 -3.81
C GLY A 308 -28.42 -6.98 -5.26
N TYR A 309 -27.89 -6.10 -6.10
CA TYR A 309 -27.41 -6.46 -7.43
C TYR A 309 -25.92 -6.74 -7.39
N ARG A 310 -25.52 -7.90 -7.93
CA ARG A 310 -24.13 -8.33 -8.03
C ARG A 310 -23.68 -8.20 -9.49
N THR A 311 -22.59 -7.46 -9.70
CA THR A 311 -21.96 -7.29 -11.02
C THR A 311 -20.46 -7.53 -10.91
N VAL A 312 -19.84 -7.95 -12.01
CA VAL A 312 -18.37 -8.01 -12.10
C VAL A 312 -17.85 -6.64 -12.54
N GLU A 313 -16.81 -6.18 -11.86
CA GLU A 313 -16.04 -5.00 -12.24
C GLU A 313 -14.53 -5.30 -12.16
N LEU A 314 -13.72 -4.47 -12.80
CA LEU A 314 -12.28 -4.63 -12.81
C LEU A 314 -11.60 -3.58 -11.94
N HIS A 315 -10.74 -4.00 -11.03
CA HIS A 315 -9.88 -3.08 -10.27
C HIS A 315 -8.54 -3.00 -10.98
N LEU A 316 -8.25 -1.85 -11.59
CA LEU A 316 -7.07 -1.63 -12.40
C LEU A 316 -5.82 -1.57 -11.54
N VAL A 317 -4.82 -2.30 -12.01
CA VAL A 317 -3.47 -2.34 -11.43
C VAL A 317 -2.51 -1.53 -12.28
N ASP A 318 -2.62 -1.63 -13.59
CA ASP A 318 -1.83 -0.85 -14.55
C ASP A 318 -2.49 -0.83 -15.93
N TRP A 319 -2.02 0.05 -16.81
CA TRP A 319 -2.48 0.14 -18.20
C TRP A 319 -1.36 0.62 -19.12
N ARG A 320 -1.50 0.30 -20.41
CA ARG A 320 -0.68 0.90 -21.47
C ARG A 320 -1.48 1.06 -22.75
N LEU A 321 -0.98 1.89 -23.66
CA LEU A 321 -1.46 1.90 -25.04
C LEU A 321 -1.16 0.55 -25.68
N HIS A 322 -2.15 -0.02 -26.35
CA HIS A 322 -1.97 -1.28 -27.05
C HIS A 322 -0.97 -1.10 -28.20
N SER A 323 0.04 -1.96 -28.26
CA SER A 323 1.01 -1.98 -29.35
C SER A 323 0.99 -3.33 -30.06
N SER A 324 0.93 -3.32 -31.39
CA SER A 324 0.89 -4.53 -32.21
C SER A 324 2.22 -5.29 -32.26
N GLN A 325 3.26 -4.78 -31.59
CA GLN A 325 4.64 -5.28 -31.63
C GLN A 325 5.14 -5.91 -30.33
N THR A 326 4.30 -6.13 -29.32
CA THR A 326 4.79 -6.81 -28.10
C THR A 326 4.85 -8.33 -28.32
N GLU A 327 6.04 -8.90 -28.16
CA GLU A 327 6.32 -10.32 -28.03
C GLU A 327 5.29 -11.00 -27.11
N LEU A 328 4.86 -12.20 -27.51
CA LEU A 328 4.03 -13.09 -26.70
C LEU A 328 4.58 -13.14 -25.26
N LEU A 329 3.82 -12.55 -24.34
CA LEU A 329 4.07 -12.60 -22.90
C LEU A 329 4.23 -14.08 -22.52
N GLN A 330 5.45 -14.46 -22.14
CA GLN A 330 5.72 -15.82 -21.69
C GLN A 330 5.02 -16.03 -20.35
N SER A 331 3.94 -16.80 -20.37
CA SER A 331 3.45 -17.50 -19.20
C SER A 331 4.55 -18.44 -18.72
N VAL A 332 5.20 -18.13 -17.60
CA VAL A 332 6.01 -19.14 -16.90
C VAL A 332 5.01 -20.04 -16.18
N GLY A 333 4.93 -21.29 -16.65
CA GLY A 333 4.12 -22.34 -16.01
C GLY A 333 4.73 -22.89 -14.73
#